data_AF-A0AAD3NBJ1-F1
#
_entry.id   AF-A0AAD3NBJ1-F1
#
_cell.length_a   1.000
_cell.length_b   1.000
_cell.length_c   1.000
_cell.angle_alpha   90.00
_cell.angle_beta   90.00
_cell.angle_gamma   90.00
#
_symmetry.space_group_name_H-M   'P 1'
#
loop_
_entity.id
_entity.type
_entity.pdbx_description
1 polymer ?
#
loop_
_entity_poly.entity_id
_entity_poly.type
_entity_poly.pdbx_seq_one_letter_code
_entity_poly.pdbx_strand_id
1 'polypeptide(L)' 'ARFLLSKVNPSQTHNNMYAWGQESGAPILTDDVSLQVFMDHLKKLAVSSAA' A
#
# COMPACT_ATOMS: atom_id res chain seq x y z
N ALA A 1 16.26 7.29 -9.98
CA ALA A 1 15.29 7.13 -8.87
C ALA A 1 14.41 5.86 -8.97
N ARG A 2 14.01 5.36 -10.17
CA ARG A 2 13.09 4.22 -10.30
C ARG A 2 13.47 2.95 -9.51
N PHE A 3 14.76 2.60 -9.48
CA PHE A 3 15.26 1.44 -8.72
C PHE A 3 15.03 1.54 -7.20
N LEU A 4 14.97 2.77 -6.67
CA LEU A 4 14.61 3.00 -5.27
C LEU A 4 13.09 2.90 -5.09
N LEU A 5 12.31 3.47 -6.02
CA LEU A 5 10.85 3.46 -5.97
C LEU A 5 10.26 2.03 -6.04
N SER A 6 10.93 1.08 -6.69
CA SER A 6 10.51 -0.33 -6.73
C SER A 6 10.83 -1.11 -5.44
N LYS A 7 11.53 -0.51 -4.48
CA LYS A 7 11.93 -1.15 -3.21
C LYS A 7 11.24 -0.55 -1.99
N VAL A 8 10.58 0.60 -2.14
CA VAL A 8 9.82 1.24 -1.06
C VAL A 8 8.39 0.71 -1.05
N ASN A 9 7.77 0.71 0.13
CA ASN A 9 6.37 0.36 0.28
C ASN A 9 5.48 1.43 -0.39
N PRO A 10 4.59 1.08 -1.33
CA PRO A 10 3.70 2.03 -1.99
C PRO A 10 2.49 2.37 -1.09
N SER A 11 2.74 3.01 0.06
CA SER A 11 1.67 3.46 0.97
C SER A 11 0.82 4.58 0.38
N GLN A 12 1.37 5.34 -0.58
CA GLN A 12 0.67 6.35 -1.36
C GLN A 12 0.84 6.06 -2.85
N THR A 13 -0.27 5.75 -3.52
CA THR A 13 -0.35 5.54 -4.97
C THR A 13 -1.39 6.46 -5.58
N HIS A 14 -1.44 6.50 -6.92
CA HIS A 14 -2.45 7.26 -7.66
C HIS A 14 -3.90 6.86 -7.32
N ASN A 15 -4.13 5.66 -6.76
CA ASN A 15 -5.45 5.20 -6.32
C ASN A 15 -5.91 5.82 -5.00
N ASN A 16 -5.00 6.20 -4.10
CA ASN A 16 -5.34 6.72 -2.77
C ASN A 16 -4.89 8.18 -2.57
N MET A 17 -4.28 8.79 -3.58
CA MET A 17 -3.71 10.14 -3.46
C MET A 17 -4.77 11.24 -3.35
N TYR A 18 -5.97 11.03 -3.88
CA TYR A 18 -7.07 12.00 -3.74
C TYR A 18 -7.92 11.79 -2.48
N ALA A 19 -7.65 10.73 -1.71
CA ALA A 19 -8.27 10.55 -0.41
C ALA A 19 -7.52 11.41 0.62
N TRP A 20 -8.09 12.57 0.92
CA TRP A 20 -7.78 13.38 2.10
C TRP A 20 -6.39 14.03 2.17
N GLY A 21 -6.27 15.23 1.59
CA GLY A 21 -5.61 16.38 2.24
C GLY A 21 -4.16 16.23 2.73
N GLN A 22 -3.37 15.30 2.20
CA GLN A 22 -2.00 15.08 2.62
C GLN A 22 -1.02 15.82 1.70
N GLU A 23 -0.62 17.00 2.15
CA GLU A 23 0.64 17.64 1.78
C GLU A 23 1.81 16.79 2.30
N SER A 24 2.37 15.90 1.48
CA SER A 24 3.81 15.55 1.45
C SER A 24 4.04 14.15 0.84
N GLY A 25 4.54 14.14 -0.39
CA GLY A 25 5.09 12.95 -1.03
C GLY A 25 4.75 12.87 -2.52
N ALA A 26 5.74 12.54 -3.35
CA ALA A 26 5.46 12.15 -4.72
C ALA A 26 4.86 10.72 -4.70
N PRO A 27 3.65 10.52 -5.25
CA PRO A 27 3.00 9.21 -5.30
C PRO A 27 3.84 8.19 -6.05
N ILE A 28 3.78 6.93 -5.60
CA ILE A 28 4.34 5.82 -6.38
C ILE A 28 3.31 5.43 -7.44
N LEU A 29 3.68 5.59 -8.71
CA LEU A 29 2.86 5.19 -9.85
C LEU A 29 2.96 3.67 -10.06
N THR A 30 2.29 2.91 -9.19
CA THR A 30 2.15 1.45 -9.26
C THR A 30 0.73 1.03 -8.85
N ASP A 31 0.36 -0.18 -9.24
CA ASP A 31 -0.88 -0.88 -8.85
C ASP A 31 -0.64 -1.89 -7.71
N ASP A 32 0.59 -1.97 -7.19
CA ASP A 32 0.93 -2.83 -6.07
C ASP A 32 0.15 -2.44 -4.80
N VAL A 33 -0.15 -3.46 -3.99
CA VAL A 33 -0.78 -3.27 -2.68
C VAL A 33 0.24 -2.75 -1.66
N SER A 34 -0.20 -1.86 -0.78
CA SER A 34 0.63 -1.44 0.36
C SER A 34 0.77 -2.58 1.37
N LEU A 35 1.84 -2.55 2.16
CA LEU A 35 2.06 -3.50 3.24
C LEU A 35 0.88 -3.55 4.23
N GLN A 36 0.20 -2.44 4.45
CA GLN A 36 -0.96 -2.36 5.34
C GLN A 36 -2.11 -3.22 4.81
N VAL A 37 -2.48 -3.04 3.54
CA VAL A 37 -3.54 -3.83 2.89
C VAL A 37 -3.18 -5.32 2.90
N PHE A 38 -1.91 -5.64 2.60
CA PHE A 38 -1.42 -7.01 2.69
C PHE A 38 -1.59 -7.60 4.11
N MET A 39 -1.17 -6.88 5.15
CA MET A 39 -1.29 -7.34 6.54
C MET A 39 -2.74 -7.50 6.97
N ASP A 40 -3.65 -6.63 6.53
CA ASP A 40 -5.07 -6.76 6.85
C ASP A 40 -5.71 -7.97 6.16
N HIS A 41 -5.29 -8.28 4.92
CA HIS A 41 -5.67 -9.52 4.24
C HIS A 41 -5.09 -10.74 4.96
N LEU A 42 -3.81 -10.70 5.34
CA LEU A 42 -3.14 -11.78 6.04
C LEU A 42 -3.80 -12.09 7.38
N LYS A 43 -4.12 -11.07 8.18
CA LYS A 43 -4.84 -11.25 9.47
C LYS A 43 -6.18 -11.94 9.26
N LYS A 44 -6.97 -11.49 8.27
CA LYS A 44 -8.28 -12.09 7.93
C LYS A 44 -8.12 -13.57 7.58
N LEU A 45 -7.17 -13.90 6.69
CA LEU A 45 -6.90 -15.29 6.32
C LEU A 45 -6.48 -16.14 7.52
N ALA A 46 -5.58 -15.63 8.37
CA ALA A 46 -5.08 -16.34 9.53
C ALA A 46 -6.20 -16.69 10.54
N VAL A 47 -7.15 -15.78 10.77
CA VAL A 47 -8.26 -16.02 11.69
C VAL A 47 -9.40 -16.81 11.06
N SER A 48 -9.61 -16.70 9.74
CA SER A 48 -10.63 -17.48 9.01
C SER A 48 -10.23 -18.94 8.84
N SER A 49 -8.94 -19.28 8.81
CA SER A 49 -8.46 -20.68 8.74
C SER A 49 -8.53 -21.41 10.08
N ALA A 50 -8.84 -20.72 11.19
CA ALA A 50 -8.91 -21.29 12.53
C ALA A 50 -10.33 -21.76 12.91
N ALA A 51 -11.23 -21.92 11.93
CA ALA A 51 -12.60 -22.41 12.10
C ALA A 51 -12.79 -23.76 11.39
#